data_AF-A0AAV6N2F5-F1
#
_entry.id   AF-A0AAV6N2F5-F1
#
_cell.length_a   1.000
_cell.length_b   1.000
_cell.length_c   1.000
_cell.angle_alpha   90.00
_cell.angle_beta   90.00
_cell.angle_gamma   90.00
#
_symmetry.space_group_name_H-M   'P 1'
#
loop_
_entity.id
_entity.type
_entity.pdbx_description
1 polymer ?
#
loop_
_entity_poly.entity_id
_entity_poly.type
_entity_poly.pdbx_seq_one_letter_code
_entity_poly.pdbx_strand_id
1 'polypeptide(L)'
;MDVDPPLYDLIAINDGDIQNIVLSYLVHNCYKETAESFANCTGLKQHTDYLVHMEKRKRIYDFAVEGNALKAIELTEELAQGLLENNEDLHFDLLSLHFVELVCSRKCTMALEFAQVKLAPFGKLHKYVEKLEDFMALLAYEEPEKSPMFHLLSVDYRQRVAESLNRAILAHGNLPSYTAMERLIKQATVVRHSLSQELGTDGLQSFSLGDFLKS
;
A
#
# COMPACT_ATOMS: atom_id res chain seq x y z
N MET A 1 39.84 22.16 -15.78
CA MET A 1 39.49 20.74 -15.58
C MET A 1 38.38 20.46 -16.57
N ASP A 2 38.63 19.60 -17.55
CA ASP A 2 37.57 19.11 -18.42
C ASP A 2 36.55 18.39 -17.55
N VAL A 3 35.32 18.88 -17.56
CA VAL A 3 34.21 18.21 -16.90
C VAL A 3 33.93 16.98 -17.76
N ASP A 4 34.20 15.79 -17.24
CA ASP A 4 33.85 14.54 -17.94
C ASP A 4 32.40 14.66 -18.46
N PRO A 5 32.14 14.28 -19.72
CA PRO A 5 30.80 14.29 -20.26
C PRO A 5 29.87 13.55 -19.30
N PRO A 6 28.65 14.03 -19.09
CA PRO A 6 27.76 13.39 -18.16
C PRO A 6 27.54 11.93 -18.57
N LEU A 7 28.03 10.98 -17.78
CA LEU A 7 28.04 9.54 -18.11
C LEU A 7 26.65 8.98 -18.43
N TYR A 8 25.59 9.67 -18.01
CA TYR A 8 24.20 9.33 -18.30
C TYR A 8 23.81 9.56 -19.77
N ASP A 9 24.45 10.48 -20.49
CA ASP A 9 24.19 10.70 -21.94
C ASP A 9 24.66 9.51 -22.80
N LEU A 10 25.47 8.61 -22.22
CA LEU A 10 25.95 7.38 -22.85
C LEU A 10 25.04 6.17 -22.59
N ILE A 11 24.05 6.30 -21.69
CA ILE A 11 23.14 5.21 -21.32
C ILE A 11 21.85 5.36 -22.13
N ALA A 12 21.74 4.60 -23.21
CA ALA A 12 20.49 4.50 -23.96
C ALA A 12 19.46 3.69 -23.14
N ILE A 13 18.35 4.32 -22.76
CA ILE A 13 17.21 3.63 -22.17
C ILE A 13 16.34 3.11 -23.31
N ASN A 14 15.99 1.83 -23.27
CA ASN A 14 15.08 1.23 -24.24
C ASN A 14 13.64 1.65 -23.92
N ASP A 15 12.90 2.15 -24.91
CA ASP A 15 11.48 2.48 -24.78
C ASP A 15 10.67 1.29 -24.24
N GLY A 16 11.04 0.06 -24.60
CA GLY A 16 10.42 -1.16 -24.08
C GLY A 16 10.56 -1.30 -22.56
N ASP A 17 11.67 -0.86 -21.97
CA ASP A 17 11.88 -0.91 -20.53
C ASP A 17 10.97 0.11 -19.82
N ILE A 18 10.84 1.30 -20.38
CA ILE A 18 9.92 2.35 -19.88
C ILE A 18 8.48 1.82 -19.94
N GLN A 19 8.07 1.25 -21.06
CA GLN A 19 6.73 0.70 -21.23
C GLN A 19 6.46 -0.45 -20.25
N ASN A 20 7.43 -1.34 -20.02
CA ASN A 20 7.33 -2.42 -19.04
C ASN A 20 7.21 -1.88 -17.60
N ILE A 21 7.95 -0.82 -17.25
CA ILE A 21 7.84 -0.16 -15.94
C ILE A 21 6.42 0.39 -15.73
N VAL A 22 5.89 1.12 -16.72
CA VAL A 22 4.53 1.67 -16.66
C VAL A 22 3.49 0.56 -16.59
N LEU A 23 3.59 -0.46 -17.45
CA LEU A 23 2.67 -1.60 -17.43
C LEU A 23 2.70 -2.34 -16.08
N SER A 24 3.88 -2.56 -15.51
CA SER A 24 4.02 -3.20 -14.21
C SER A 24 3.34 -2.41 -13.09
N TYR A 25 3.38 -1.07 -13.16
CA TYR A 25 2.70 -0.19 -12.21
C TYR A 25 1.18 -0.31 -12.32
N LEU A 26 0.64 -0.29 -13.55
CA LEU A 26 -0.79 -0.45 -13.80
C LEU A 26 -1.31 -1.81 -13.31
N VAL A 27 -0.53 -2.87 -13.57
CA VAL A 27 -0.86 -4.25 -13.17
C VAL A 27 -0.81 -4.43 -11.65
N HIS A 28 0.19 -3.84 -10.98
CA HIS A 28 0.35 -3.91 -9.53
C HIS A 28 -0.82 -3.23 -8.79
N ASN A 29 -1.24 -2.06 -9.27
CA ASN A 29 -2.34 -1.27 -8.71
C ASN A 29 -3.74 -1.64 -9.26
N CYS A 30 -3.84 -2.73 -10.02
CA CYS A 30 -5.10 -3.24 -10.55
C CYS A 30 -5.89 -2.24 -11.43
N TYR A 31 -5.18 -1.42 -12.21
CA TYR A 31 -5.76 -0.55 -13.25
C TYR A 31 -5.96 -1.33 -14.55
N LYS A 32 -6.84 -2.33 -14.52
CA LYS A 32 -7.03 -3.32 -15.59
C LYS A 32 -7.30 -2.66 -16.95
N GLU A 33 -8.32 -1.81 -17.04
CA GLU A 33 -8.75 -1.21 -18.30
C GLU A 33 -7.64 -0.35 -18.90
N THR A 34 -6.93 0.40 -18.06
CA THR A 34 -5.78 1.22 -18.47
C THR A 34 -4.60 0.34 -18.89
N ALA A 35 -4.32 -0.75 -18.16
CA ALA A 35 -3.26 -1.68 -18.51
C ALA A 35 -3.50 -2.34 -19.87
N GLU A 36 -4.72 -2.81 -20.13
CA GLU A 36 -5.12 -3.42 -21.40
C GLU A 36 -4.99 -2.43 -22.56
N SER A 37 -5.53 -1.21 -22.39
CA SER A 37 -5.40 -0.16 -23.39
C SER A 37 -3.93 0.18 -23.67
N PHE A 38 -3.12 0.31 -22.61
CA PHE A 38 -1.70 0.59 -22.72
C PHE A 38 -0.92 -0.52 -23.44
N ALA A 39 -1.19 -1.78 -23.12
CA ALA A 39 -0.56 -2.93 -23.77
C ALA A 39 -0.91 -3.01 -25.26
N ASN A 40 -2.16 -2.74 -25.62
CA ASN A 40 -2.59 -2.70 -27.03
C ASN A 40 -1.90 -1.58 -27.82
N CYS A 41 -1.72 -0.40 -27.22
CA CYS A 41 -1.03 0.72 -27.86
C CYS A 41 0.48 0.52 -28.00
N THR A 42 1.11 -0.22 -27.08
CA THR A 42 2.56 -0.44 -27.03
C THR A 42 3.00 -1.74 -27.71
N GLY A 43 2.05 -2.63 -28.06
CA GLY A 43 2.34 -3.94 -28.63
C GLY A 43 2.88 -4.95 -27.60
N LEU A 44 2.80 -4.64 -26.30
CA LEU A 44 3.19 -5.54 -25.23
C LEU A 44 2.17 -6.67 -25.08
N LYS A 45 2.64 -7.91 -24.97
CA LYS A 45 1.77 -9.07 -24.71
C LYS A 45 1.56 -9.21 -23.21
N GLN A 46 0.31 -9.11 -22.75
CA GLN A 46 -0.07 -9.48 -21.39
C GLN A 46 -0.37 -10.99 -21.33
N HIS A 47 0.01 -11.65 -20.23
CA HIS A 47 -0.45 -13.03 -20.00
C HIS A 47 -1.81 -13.01 -19.29
N THR A 48 -2.73 -13.87 -19.77
CA THR A 48 -4.09 -14.03 -19.24
C THR A 48 -4.11 -14.34 -17.75
N ASP A 49 -3.14 -15.12 -17.25
CA ASP A 49 -3.06 -15.48 -15.83
C ASP A 49 -2.84 -14.26 -14.93
N TYR A 50 -2.06 -13.26 -15.39
CA TYR A 50 -1.88 -12.01 -14.63
C TYR A 50 -3.18 -11.21 -14.51
N LEU A 51 -4.04 -11.24 -15.53
CA LEU A 51 -5.32 -10.51 -15.52
C LEU A 51 -6.32 -11.12 -14.54
N VAL A 52 -6.43 -12.45 -14.49
CA VAL A 52 -7.33 -13.14 -13.56
C VAL A 52 -6.87 -12.92 -12.11
N HIS A 53 -5.57 -12.99 -11.84
CA HIS A 53 -5.03 -12.67 -10.52
C HIS A 53 -5.28 -11.20 -10.16
N MET A 54 -5.13 -10.27 -11.11
CA MET A 54 -5.41 -8.85 -10.91
C MET A 54 -6.86 -8.58 -10.51
N GLU A 55 -7.84 -9.19 -11.18
CA GLU A 55 -9.26 -9.00 -10.86
C GLU A 55 -9.59 -9.44 -9.43
N LYS A 56 -9.08 -10.60 -9.01
CA LYS A 56 -9.27 -11.10 -7.65
C LYS A 56 -8.65 -10.15 -6.62
N ARG A 57 -7.42 -9.67 -6.86
CA ARG A 57 -6.76 -8.69 -5.98
C ARG A 57 -7.52 -7.36 -5.94
N LYS A 58 -7.99 -6.86 -7.09
CA LYS A 58 -8.77 -5.63 -7.18
C LYS A 58 -10.00 -5.70 -6.28
N ARG A 59 -10.74 -6.81 -6.36
CA ARG A 59 -11.95 -7.02 -5.57
C ARG A 59 -11.65 -7.04 -4.06
N ILE A 60 -10.55 -7.67 -3.64
CA ILE A 60 -10.10 -7.66 -2.24
C ILE A 60 -9.75 -6.23 -1.79
N TYR A 61 -9.00 -5.50 -2.62
CA TYR A 61 -8.60 -4.12 -2.37
C TYR A 61 -9.82 -3.21 -2.21
N ASP A 62 -10.77 -3.29 -3.13
CA ASP A 62 -11.98 -2.46 -3.13
C ASP A 62 -12.80 -2.69 -1.85
N PHE A 63 -12.99 -3.96 -1.43
CA PHE A 63 -13.68 -4.25 -0.17
C PHE A 63 -12.98 -3.67 1.07
N ALA A 64 -11.64 -3.67 1.09
CA ALA A 64 -10.89 -3.05 2.18
C ALA A 64 -11.06 -1.53 2.22
N VAL A 65 -11.00 -0.86 1.06
CA VAL A 65 -11.22 0.60 0.95
C VAL A 65 -12.65 1.00 1.31
N GLU A 66 -13.63 0.22 0.88
CA GLU A 66 -15.06 0.45 1.16
C GLU A 66 -15.43 0.21 2.65
N GLY A 67 -14.52 -0.37 3.45
CA GLY A 67 -14.77 -0.68 4.87
C GLY A 67 -15.41 -2.05 5.10
N ASN A 68 -15.64 -2.85 4.05
CA ASN A 68 -16.07 -4.24 4.15
C ASN A 68 -14.87 -5.18 4.40
N ALA A 69 -14.13 -4.92 5.48
CA ALA A 69 -12.88 -5.60 5.75
C ALA A 69 -13.05 -7.10 6.04
N LEU A 70 -14.21 -7.54 6.57
CA LEU A 70 -14.48 -8.97 6.75
C LEU A 70 -14.55 -9.72 5.42
N LYS A 71 -15.17 -9.12 4.39
CA LYS A 71 -15.18 -9.72 3.05
C LYS A 71 -13.80 -9.71 2.41
N ALA A 72 -13.01 -8.66 2.64
CA ALA A 72 -11.62 -8.61 2.21
C ALA A 72 -10.79 -9.73 2.86
N ILE A 73 -10.96 -9.98 4.17
CA ILE A 73 -10.29 -11.09 4.89
C ILE A 73 -10.68 -12.44 4.29
N GLU A 74 -11.99 -12.70 4.12
CA GLU A 74 -12.50 -13.96 3.55
C GLU A 74 -11.88 -14.24 2.17
N LEU A 75 -11.95 -13.27 1.26
CA LEU A 75 -11.40 -13.41 -0.09
C LEU A 75 -9.87 -13.50 -0.10
N THR A 76 -9.20 -12.90 0.88
CA THR A 76 -7.75 -13.02 1.05
C THR A 76 -7.37 -14.44 1.43
N GLU A 77 -8.06 -15.05 2.39
CA GLU A 77 -7.81 -16.46 2.77
C GLU A 77 -8.15 -17.44 1.64
N GLU A 78 -9.14 -17.12 0.79
CA GLU A 78 -9.40 -17.90 -0.43
C GLU A 78 -8.28 -17.80 -1.47
N LEU A 79 -7.66 -16.61 -1.61
CA LEU A 79 -6.65 -16.35 -2.64
C LEU A 79 -5.21 -16.70 -2.19
N ALA A 80 -4.90 -16.47 -0.91
CA ALA A 80 -3.56 -16.54 -0.31
C ALA A 80 -3.67 -17.13 1.11
N GLN A 81 -3.88 -18.45 1.18
CA GLN A 81 -4.12 -19.18 2.43
C GLN A 81 -3.01 -18.97 3.46
N GLY A 82 -3.39 -18.66 4.70
CA GLY A 82 -2.45 -18.45 5.81
C GLY A 82 -1.65 -17.15 5.70
N LEU A 83 -1.95 -16.26 4.75
CA LEU A 83 -1.30 -14.96 4.65
C LEU A 83 -1.49 -14.15 5.93
N LEU A 84 -2.72 -14.08 6.44
CA LEU A 84 -3.06 -13.24 7.60
C LEU A 84 -2.59 -13.88 8.91
N GLU A 85 -2.56 -15.21 8.97
CA GLU A 85 -1.97 -15.93 10.11
C GLU A 85 -0.46 -15.66 10.24
N ASN A 86 0.25 -15.58 9.11
CA ASN A 86 1.68 -15.28 9.08
C ASN A 86 2.00 -13.77 9.18
N ASN A 87 0.98 -12.90 9.09
CA ASN A 87 1.13 -11.45 9.14
C ASN A 87 0.11 -10.83 10.11
N GLU A 88 0.40 -10.95 11.40
CA GLU A 88 -0.45 -10.45 12.49
C GLU A 88 -0.73 -8.95 12.38
N ASP A 89 0.24 -8.16 11.91
CA ASP A 89 0.09 -6.70 11.77
C ASP A 89 -1.00 -6.35 10.74
N LEU A 90 -0.97 -7.02 9.58
CA LEU A 90 -1.98 -6.83 8.55
C LEU A 90 -3.35 -7.36 8.99
N HIS A 91 -3.39 -8.50 9.67
CA HIS A 91 -4.64 -9.05 10.19
C HIS A 91 -5.28 -8.10 11.21
N PHE A 92 -4.47 -7.56 12.13
CA PHE A 92 -4.90 -6.55 13.09
C PHE A 92 -5.47 -5.31 12.39
N ASP A 93 -4.79 -4.80 11.37
CA ASP A 93 -5.21 -3.62 10.61
C ASP A 93 -6.57 -3.84 9.93
N LEU A 94 -6.79 -5.00 9.30
CA LEU A 94 -8.06 -5.34 8.66
C LEU A 94 -9.21 -5.49 9.66
N LEU A 95 -8.97 -6.17 10.79
CA LEU A 95 -9.98 -6.27 11.85
C LEU A 95 -10.33 -4.88 12.41
N SER A 96 -9.33 -4.01 12.53
CA SER A 96 -9.52 -2.64 13.01
C SER A 96 -10.37 -1.80 12.04
N LEU A 97 -10.25 -2.00 10.72
CA LEU A 97 -11.13 -1.36 9.75
C LEU A 97 -12.60 -1.76 9.97
N HIS A 98 -12.88 -3.04 10.22
CA HIS A 98 -14.25 -3.47 10.50
C HIS A 98 -14.77 -2.89 11.82
N PHE A 99 -13.93 -2.86 12.85
CA PHE A 99 -14.30 -2.22 14.12
C PHE A 99 -14.66 -0.75 13.92
N VAL A 100 -13.85 0.00 13.18
CA VAL A 100 -14.12 1.41 12.82
C VAL A 100 -15.46 1.54 12.10
N GLU A 101 -15.77 0.65 11.14
CA GLU A 101 -17.04 0.67 10.41
C GLU A 101 -18.26 0.45 11.35
N LEU A 102 -18.14 -0.44 12.33
CA LEU A 102 -19.18 -0.63 13.35
C LEU A 102 -19.38 0.61 14.23
N VAL A 103 -18.29 1.29 14.59
CA VAL A 103 -18.32 2.54 15.36
C VAL A 103 -18.97 3.66 14.56
N CYS A 104 -18.56 3.87 13.31
CA CYS A 104 -19.17 4.84 12.38
C CYS A 104 -20.67 4.57 12.15
N SER A 105 -21.05 3.29 12.10
CA SER A 105 -22.45 2.86 11.99
C SER A 105 -23.26 3.01 13.28
N ARG A 106 -22.69 3.55 14.36
CA ARG A 106 -23.29 3.69 15.71
C ARG A 106 -23.73 2.35 16.33
N LYS A 107 -23.11 1.24 15.91
CA LYS A 107 -23.40 -0.11 16.42
C LYS A 107 -22.45 -0.46 17.57
N CYS A 108 -22.44 0.35 18.63
CA CYS A 108 -21.46 0.25 19.71
C CYS A 108 -21.44 -1.11 20.42
N THR A 109 -22.60 -1.75 20.61
CA THR A 109 -22.69 -3.09 21.21
C THR A 109 -21.98 -4.12 20.34
N MET A 110 -22.25 -4.12 19.03
CA MET A 110 -21.59 -5.02 18.08
C MET A 110 -20.08 -4.73 17.98
N ALA A 111 -19.68 -3.46 18.02
CA ALA A 111 -18.27 -3.05 18.02
C ALA A 111 -17.53 -3.59 19.25
N LEU A 112 -18.14 -3.51 20.44
CA LEU A 112 -17.59 -4.05 21.68
C LEU A 112 -17.49 -5.57 21.65
N GLU A 113 -18.55 -6.26 21.25
CA GLU A 113 -18.53 -7.72 21.09
C GLU A 113 -17.44 -8.17 20.11
N PHE A 114 -17.35 -7.49 18.96
CA PHE A 114 -16.31 -7.74 17.98
C PHE A 114 -14.91 -7.52 18.54
N ALA A 115 -14.67 -6.40 19.24
CA ALA A 115 -13.37 -6.09 19.83
C ALA A 115 -12.98 -7.13 20.89
N GLN A 116 -13.90 -7.54 21.75
CA GLN A 116 -13.65 -8.55 22.78
C GLN A 116 -13.28 -9.91 22.19
N VAL A 117 -13.89 -10.30 21.07
CA VAL A 117 -13.64 -11.61 20.44
C VAL A 117 -12.41 -11.57 19.53
N LYS A 118 -12.27 -10.53 18.70
CA LYS A 118 -11.30 -10.48 17.60
C LYS A 118 -10.07 -9.64 17.90
N LEU A 119 -10.20 -8.55 18.67
CA LEU A 119 -9.08 -7.63 18.96
C LEU A 119 -8.42 -7.90 20.31
N ALA A 120 -9.15 -8.39 21.32
CA ALA A 120 -8.60 -8.69 22.64
C ALA A 120 -7.36 -9.61 22.66
N PRO A 121 -7.22 -10.63 21.77
CA PRO A 121 -5.99 -11.40 21.69
C PRO A 121 -4.74 -10.55 21.42
N PHE A 122 -4.87 -9.51 20.60
CA PHE A 122 -3.77 -8.59 20.27
C PHE A 122 -3.37 -7.70 21.46
N GLY A 123 -4.30 -7.40 22.37
CA GLY A 123 -4.04 -6.63 23.59
C GLY A 123 -3.07 -7.30 24.57
N LYS A 124 -2.76 -8.60 24.38
CA LYS A 124 -1.72 -9.31 25.15
C LYS A 124 -0.30 -8.99 24.67
N LEU A 125 -0.17 -8.42 23.47
CA LEU A 125 1.11 -8.10 22.84
C LEU A 125 1.36 -6.60 22.94
N HIS A 126 2.43 -6.21 23.63
CA HIS A 126 2.73 -4.79 23.89
C HIS A 126 2.76 -3.90 22.63
N LYS A 127 3.18 -4.44 21.48
CA LYS A 127 3.23 -3.70 20.22
C LYS A 127 1.88 -3.19 19.71
N TYR A 128 0.75 -3.78 20.14
CA TYR A 128 -0.58 -3.38 19.69
C TYR A 128 -1.35 -2.55 20.71
N VAL A 129 -0.91 -2.47 21.97
CA VAL A 129 -1.69 -1.88 23.06
C VAL A 129 -2.06 -0.43 22.77
N GLU A 130 -1.09 0.41 22.40
CA GLU A 130 -1.31 1.83 22.08
C GLU A 130 -2.33 1.99 20.93
N LYS A 131 -2.12 1.25 19.84
CA LYS A 131 -3.03 1.29 18.70
C LYS A 131 -4.44 0.80 19.05
N LEU A 132 -4.56 -0.18 19.95
CA LEU A 132 -5.83 -0.67 20.45
C LEU A 132 -6.56 0.39 21.29
N GLU A 133 -5.82 1.08 22.16
CA GLU A 133 -6.33 2.21 22.96
C GLU A 133 -6.86 3.32 22.07
N ASP A 134 -6.12 3.68 21.01
CA ASP A 134 -6.55 4.69 20.02
C ASP A 134 -7.88 4.31 19.35
N PHE A 135 -8.05 3.04 18.94
CA PHE A 135 -9.32 2.57 18.39
C PHE A 135 -10.44 2.58 19.43
N MET A 136 -10.17 2.11 20.66
CA MET A 136 -11.19 2.09 21.72
C MET A 136 -11.63 3.50 22.12
N ALA A 137 -10.75 4.50 22.04
CA ALA A 137 -11.07 5.89 22.31
C ALA A 137 -12.18 6.44 21.40
N LEU A 138 -12.38 5.88 20.20
CA LEU A 138 -13.48 6.26 19.31
C LEU A 138 -14.86 5.99 19.92
N LEU A 139 -14.99 4.98 20.79
CA LEU A 139 -16.25 4.64 21.47
C LEU A 139 -16.67 5.67 22.53
N ALA A 140 -15.74 6.50 23.00
CA ALA A 140 -16.02 7.51 24.02
C ALA A 140 -16.75 8.75 23.47
N TYR A 141 -16.94 8.84 22.16
CA TYR A 141 -17.54 9.98 21.47
C TYR A 141 -18.83 9.57 20.76
N GLU A 142 -19.89 10.36 20.92
CA GLU A 142 -21.16 10.15 20.18
C GLU A 142 -20.99 10.34 18.67
N GLU A 143 -20.09 11.25 18.29
CA GLU A 143 -19.66 11.52 16.92
C GLU A 143 -18.16 11.18 16.82
N PRO A 144 -17.80 9.99 16.30
CA PRO A 144 -16.41 9.55 16.21
C PRO A 144 -15.49 10.51 15.45
N GLU A 145 -16.03 11.31 14.53
CA GLU A 145 -15.29 12.32 13.76
C GLU A 145 -14.80 13.49 14.62
N LYS A 146 -15.38 13.69 15.80
CA LYS A 146 -14.92 14.69 16.79
C LYS A 146 -13.84 14.16 17.73
N SER A 147 -13.53 12.87 17.65
CA SER A 147 -12.47 12.25 18.44
C SER A 147 -11.10 12.78 18.02
N PRO A 148 -10.13 12.90 18.94
CA PRO A 148 -8.72 13.08 18.58
C PRO A 148 -8.20 12.00 17.60
N MET A 149 -8.86 10.84 17.58
CA MET A 149 -8.53 9.69 16.73
C MET A 149 -9.29 9.66 15.38
N PHE A 150 -9.91 10.78 14.98
CA PHE A 150 -10.69 10.88 13.72
C PHE A 150 -9.91 10.44 12.47
N HIS A 151 -8.58 10.58 12.48
CA HIS A 151 -7.72 10.18 11.37
C HIS A 151 -7.78 8.67 11.08
N LEU A 152 -8.15 7.83 12.05
CA LEU A 152 -8.39 6.39 11.86
C LEU A 152 -9.66 6.09 11.05
N LEU A 153 -10.57 7.06 10.95
CA LEU A 153 -11.80 6.98 10.15
C LEU A 153 -11.57 7.38 8.68
N SER A 154 -10.43 8.00 8.39
CA SER A 154 -10.14 8.61 7.10
C SER A 154 -10.04 7.60 5.96
N VAL A 155 -10.39 8.05 4.76
CA VAL A 155 -10.18 7.29 3.52
C VAL A 155 -8.69 6.96 3.35
N ASP A 156 -7.79 7.88 3.71
CA ASP A 156 -6.35 7.66 3.63
C ASP A 156 -5.89 6.50 4.51
N TYR A 157 -6.45 6.33 5.71
CA TYR A 157 -6.14 5.17 6.57
C TYR A 157 -6.60 3.87 5.92
N ARG A 158 -7.85 3.83 5.43
CA ARG A 158 -8.40 2.66 4.72
C ARG A 158 -7.54 2.29 3.50
N GLN A 159 -7.13 3.29 2.73
CA GLN A 159 -6.30 3.11 1.55
C GLN A 159 -4.91 2.55 1.92
N ARG A 160 -4.26 3.07 2.96
CA ARG A 160 -2.96 2.52 3.41
C ARG A 160 -3.05 1.05 3.81
N VAL A 161 -4.12 0.65 4.51
CA VAL A 161 -4.33 -0.76 4.88
C VAL A 161 -4.59 -1.61 3.64
N ALA A 162 -5.42 -1.14 2.69
CA ALA A 162 -5.69 -1.82 1.44
C ALA A 162 -4.44 -1.97 0.55
N GLU A 163 -3.59 -0.94 0.49
CA GLU A 163 -2.29 -1.00 -0.17
C GLU A 163 -1.37 -2.03 0.49
N SER A 164 -1.27 -2.02 1.83
CA SER A 164 -0.51 -3.03 2.58
C SER A 164 -1.00 -4.45 2.27
N LEU A 165 -2.32 -4.66 2.23
CA LEU A 165 -2.94 -5.93 1.87
C LEU A 165 -2.56 -6.37 0.45
N ASN A 166 -2.70 -5.49 -0.54
CA ASN A 166 -2.33 -5.80 -1.93
C ASN A 166 -0.84 -6.20 -2.05
N ARG A 167 0.04 -5.50 -1.32
CA ARG A 167 1.48 -5.80 -1.28
C ARG A 167 1.79 -7.14 -0.65
N ALA A 168 1.08 -7.49 0.42
CA ALA A 168 1.23 -8.78 1.09
C ALA A 168 0.77 -9.93 0.17
N ILE A 169 -0.37 -9.78 -0.52
CA ILE A 169 -0.87 -10.77 -1.48
C ILE A 169 0.13 -10.98 -2.62
N LEU A 170 0.70 -9.89 -3.15
CA LEU A 170 1.76 -9.97 -4.16
C LEU A 170 3.00 -10.71 -3.63
N ALA A 171 3.47 -10.36 -2.44
CA ALA A 171 4.63 -11.00 -1.82
C ALA A 171 4.42 -12.51 -1.62
N HIS A 172 3.23 -12.91 -1.19
CA HIS A 172 2.86 -14.31 -1.00
C HIS A 172 2.87 -15.10 -2.30
N GLY A 173 2.49 -14.46 -3.42
CA GLY A 173 2.62 -15.01 -4.77
C GLY A 173 4.03 -14.96 -5.36
N ASN A 174 5.07 -14.63 -4.57
CA ASN A 174 6.44 -14.36 -5.03
C ASN A 174 6.55 -13.26 -6.10
N LEU A 175 5.60 -12.32 -6.09
CA LEU A 175 5.62 -11.14 -6.95
C LEU A 175 6.19 -9.94 -6.19
N PRO A 176 6.77 -8.94 -6.89
CA PRO A 176 7.29 -7.75 -6.24
C PRO A 176 6.22 -6.99 -5.44
N SER A 177 6.47 -6.79 -4.15
CA SER A 177 5.57 -6.02 -3.28
C SER A 177 5.51 -4.54 -3.65
N TYR A 178 6.53 -4.00 -4.32
CA TYR A 178 6.57 -2.63 -4.80
C TYR A 178 6.66 -2.62 -6.32
N THR A 179 6.08 -1.59 -6.94
CA THR A 179 6.19 -1.38 -8.37
C THR A 179 7.65 -1.14 -8.78
N ALA A 180 8.00 -1.44 -10.03
CA ALA A 180 9.32 -1.10 -10.55
C ALA A 180 9.58 0.40 -10.43
N MET A 181 8.56 1.23 -10.68
CA MET A 181 8.61 2.68 -10.56
C MET A 181 8.96 3.13 -9.13
N GLU A 182 8.27 2.64 -8.11
CA GLU A 182 8.59 2.97 -6.71
C GLU A 182 10.00 2.53 -6.31
N ARG A 183 10.43 1.34 -6.76
CA ARG A 183 11.79 0.84 -6.49
C ARG A 183 12.86 1.73 -7.12
N LEU A 184 12.65 2.14 -8.37
CA LEU A 184 13.56 3.05 -9.09
C LEU A 184 13.63 4.42 -8.40
N ILE A 185 12.49 4.99 -8.00
CA ILE A 185 12.45 6.27 -7.28
C ILE A 185 13.20 6.17 -5.95
N LYS A 186 12.97 5.08 -5.19
CA LYS A 186 13.69 4.84 -3.92
C LYS A 186 15.19 4.72 -4.14
N GLN A 187 15.63 3.95 -5.14
CA GLN A 187 17.04 3.80 -5.48
C GLN A 187 17.67 5.12 -5.91
N ALA A 188 17.01 5.88 -6.78
CA ALA A 188 17.47 7.20 -7.21
C ALA A 188 17.59 8.17 -6.03
N THR A 189 16.62 8.16 -5.12
CA THR A 189 16.63 8.98 -3.90
C THR A 189 17.81 8.63 -3.00
N VAL A 190 18.03 7.34 -2.74
CA VAL A 190 19.11 6.85 -1.89
C VAL A 190 20.48 7.16 -2.51
N VAL A 191 20.68 6.86 -3.80
CA VAL A 191 21.95 7.13 -4.50
C VAL A 191 22.31 8.62 -4.43
N ARG A 192 21.33 9.49 -4.71
CA ARG A 192 21.56 10.94 -4.63
C ARG A 192 21.86 11.40 -3.21
N HIS A 193 21.19 10.85 -2.22
CA HIS A 193 21.46 11.16 -0.82
C HIS A 193 22.88 10.74 -0.41
N SER A 194 23.28 9.51 -0.75
CA SER A 194 24.63 9.00 -0.45
C SER A 194 25.72 9.85 -1.11
N LEU A 195 25.56 10.18 -2.40
CA LEU A 195 26.50 11.06 -3.11
C LEU A 195 26.56 12.47 -2.51
N SER A 196 25.43 13.02 -2.03
CA SER A 196 25.40 14.32 -1.38
C SER A 196 26.08 14.33 0.00
N GLN A 197 26.06 13.21 0.72
CA GLN A 197 26.76 13.09 2.01
C GLN A 197 28.29 13.00 1.82
N GLU A 198 28.76 12.36 0.74
CA GLU A 198 30.19 12.26 0.41
C GLU A 198 30.82 13.61 0.01
N LEU A 199 30.03 14.56 -0.50
CA LEU A 199 30.50 15.87 -0.98
C LEU A 199 30.70 16.94 0.11
N GLY A 200 30.53 16.58 1.38
CA GLY A 200 30.72 17.50 2.50
C GLY A 200 29.48 18.37 2.75
N THR A 201 29.10 18.44 4.02
CA THR A 201 27.97 19.22 4.52
C THR A 201 28.21 20.71 4.33
N ASP A 202 27.71 21.27 3.23
CA ASP A 202 27.26 22.66 3.17
C ASP A 202 26.23 22.82 2.04
N GLY A 203 24.94 22.78 2.41
CA GLY A 203 23.88 23.46 1.67
C GLY A 203 23.13 22.73 0.54
N LEU A 204 23.43 21.48 0.17
CA LEU A 204 22.61 20.78 -0.84
C LEU A 204 21.25 20.33 -0.27
N GLN A 205 20.16 20.80 -0.88
CA GLN A 205 18.79 20.35 -0.61
C GLN A 205 18.69 18.82 -0.70
N SER A 206 17.99 18.22 0.27
CA SER A 206 17.55 16.82 0.17
C SER A 206 16.85 16.59 -1.17
N PHE A 207 17.14 15.47 -1.85
CA PHE A 207 16.50 15.16 -3.13
C PHE A 207 14.98 15.25 -3.03
N SER A 208 14.40 16.05 -3.92
CA SER A 208 12.97 16.19 -4.12
C SER A 208 12.65 15.69 -5.51
N LEU A 209 11.86 14.61 -5.59
CA LEU A 209 11.36 14.10 -6.87
C LEU A 209 10.58 15.20 -7.62
N GLY A 210 9.84 16.05 -6.89
CA GLY A 210 9.07 17.14 -7.47
C GLY A 210 9.94 18.21 -8.14
N ASP A 211 11.15 18.43 -7.64
CA ASP A 211 12.09 19.38 -8.27
C ASP A 211 12.85 18.71 -9.42
N PHE A 212 13.18 17.42 -9.27
CA PHE A 212 13.79 16.62 -10.33
C PHE A 212 12.91 16.48 -11.57
N LEU A 213 11.59 16.38 -11.41
CA LEU A 213 10.68 16.30 -12.56
C LEU A 213 10.48 17.64 -13.28
N LYS A 214 10.96 18.76 -12.70
CA LYS A 214 10.86 20.10 -13.30
C LYS A 214 12.16 20.53 -14.01
N SER A 215 13.28 19.89 -13.71
CA SER A 215 14.59 20.15 -14.32
C SER A 215 14.70 19.49 -15.69
#